data_AF-A0A969XLM9-F1
#
_entry.id   AF-A0A969XLM9-F1
#
_cell.length_a   1.000
_cell.length_b   1.000
_cell.length_c   1.000
_cell.angle_alpha   90.00
_cell.angle_beta   90.00
_cell.angle_gamma   90.00
#
_symmetry.space_group_name_H-M   'P 1'
#
loop_
_entity.id
_entity.type
_entity.pdbx_description
1 polymer ?
#
loop_
_entity_poly.entity_id
_entity_poly.type
_entity_poly.pdbx_seq_one_letter_code
_entity_poly.pdbx_strand_id
1 'polypeptide(L)'
;MSALTRREFLRVSTLAGAATVAAACVQAPPVTTAPPADATAAPATQPTTAAPAAPAEGADRFSESPMLAERVASGDLPPVDERVPENPCVADSLDGIGNFGGTMRKSFSGQADGGTVAHLNQRGLLKINEEMAVINMAAESWELSPDGR
;
A
#
# COMPACT_ATOMS: atom_id res chain seq x y z
N MET A 1 41.54 -31.60 -36.59
CA MET A 1 40.75 -30.66 -35.76
C MET A 1 41.67 -29.53 -35.35
N SER A 2 41.57 -28.40 -36.04
CA SER A 2 42.43 -27.23 -35.79
C SER A 2 41.97 -26.55 -34.50
N ALA A 3 42.89 -26.31 -33.55
CA ALA A 3 42.57 -25.62 -32.30
C ALA A 3 42.39 -24.12 -32.56
N LEU A 4 41.26 -23.55 -32.11
CA LEU A 4 40.97 -22.12 -32.22
C LEU A 4 41.98 -21.30 -31.41
N THR A 5 42.59 -20.31 -32.05
CA THR A 5 43.56 -19.42 -31.39
C THR A 5 42.84 -18.40 -30.51
N ARG A 6 43.51 -17.86 -29.47
CA ARG A 6 42.91 -16.82 -28.60
C ARG A 6 42.37 -15.61 -29.36
N ARG A 7 42.99 -15.25 -30.49
CA ARG A 7 42.53 -14.15 -31.37
C ARG A 7 41.27 -14.53 -32.15
N GLU A 8 41.13 -15.78 -32.58
CA GLU A 8 39.90 -16.25 -33.21
C GLU A 8 38.77 -16.37 -32.19
N PHE A 9 39.06 -16.85 -30.99
CA PHE A 9 38.08 -16.89 -29.89
C PHE A 9 37.54 -15.49 -29.57
N LEU A 10 38.41 -14.48 -29.48
CA LEU A 10 38.00 -13.09 -29.27
C LEU A 10 37.15 -12.55 -30.43
N ARG A 11 37.51 -12.84 -31.69
CA ARG A 11 36.73 -12.40 -32.86
C ARG A 11 35.36 -13.06 -32.96
N VAL A 12 35.27 -14.36 -32.65
CA VAL A 12 34.00 -15.10 -32.65
C VAL A 12 33.11 -14.63 -31.49
N SER A 13 33.70 -14.37 -30.33
CA SER A 13 32.96 -13.89 -29.15
C SER A 13 32.40 -12.47 -29.34
N THR A 14 33.14 -11.57 -30.01
CA THR A 14 32.63 -10.21 -30.30
C THR A 14 31.54 -10.20 -31.36
N LEU A 15 31.60 -11.09 -32.36
CA LEU A 15 30.54 -11.23 -33.37
C LEU A 15 29.26 -11.85 -32.79
N ALA A 16 29.36 -12.78 -31.83
CA ALA A 16 28.19 -13.35 -31.15
C ALA A 16 27.50 -12.35 -30.21
N GLY A 17 28.25 -11.45 -29.55
CA GLY A 17 27.69 -10.42 -28.66
C GLY A 17 26.95 -9.29 -29.38
N ALA A 18 27.29 -8.99 -30.63
CA ALA A 18 26.60 -7.97 -31.42
C ALA A 18 25.23 -8.43 -31.96
N ALA A 19 24.97 -9.74 -32.02
CA ALA A 19 23.73 -10.31 -32.53
C ALA A 19 22.56 -10.26 -31.51
N THR A 20 22.84 -10.09 -30.21
CA THR A 20 21.79 -10.06 -29.17
C THR A 20 21.22 -8.67 -28.89
N VAL A 21 21.81 -7.59 -29.43
CA VAL A 21 21.33 -6.21 -29.23
C VAL A 21 20.26 -5.80 -30.27
N ALA A 22 20.19 -6.47 -31.42
CA ALA A 22 19.23 -6.11 -32.49
C ALA A 22 17.80 -6.67 -32.28
N ALA A 23 17.60 -7.59 -31.34
CA ALA A 23 16.28 -8.22 -31.10
C ALA A 23 15.40 -7.49 -30.07
N ALA A 24 15.93 -6.47 -29.38
CA ALA A 24 15.21 -5.79 -28.30
C ALA A 24 14.41 -4.55 -28.74
N CYS A 25 14.44 -4.18 -30.02
CA CYS A 25 13.76 -2.99 -30.55
C CYS A 25 12.55 -3.30 -31.45
N VAL A 26 11.90 -4.46 -31.27
CA VAL A 26 10.60 -4.70 -31.93
C VAL A 26 9.51 -4.02 -31.09
N GLN A 27 9.12 -2.86 -31.59
CA GLN A 27 8.03 -2.00 -31.12
C GLN A 27 6.71 -2.76 -31.12
N ALA A 28 6.01 -2.77 -29.97
CA ALA A 28 4.67 -3.33 -29.87
C ALA A 28 3.69 -2.60 -30.80
N PRO A 29 2.72 -3.29 -31.42
CA PRO A 29 1.74 -2.64 -32.28
C PRO A 29 0.88 -1.64 -31.48
N PRO A 30 0.47 -0.52 -32.09
CA PRO A 30 -0.41 0.43 -31.43
C PRO A 30 -1.77 -0.23 -31.17
N VAL A 31 -2.20 -0.21 -29.91
CA VAL A 31 -3.58 -0.49 -29.53
C VAL A 31 -4.46 0.59 -30.13
N THR A 32 -5.30 0.20 -31.08
CA THR A 32 -6.38 1.01 -31.64
C THR A 32 -7.31 1.43 -30.51
N THR A 33 -7.27 2.72 -30.16
CA THR A 33 -8.29 3.38 -29.34
C THR A 33 -9.60 3.36 -30.10
N ALA A 34 -10.58 2.61 -29.57
CA ALA A 34 -11.96 2.74 -30.00
C ALA A 34 -12.48 4.14 -29.64
N PRO A 35 -13.27 4.80 -30.51
CA PRO A 35 -13.82 6.12 -30.23
C PRO A 35 -14.74 6.10 -29.01
N PRO A 36 -14.80 7.19 -28.22
CA PRO A 36 -15.69 7.27 -27.08
C PRO A 36 -17.13 7.26 -27.59
N ALA A 37 -17.89 6.25 -27.18
CA ALA A 37 -19.33 6.28 -27.34
C ALA A 37 -19.87 7.42 -26.49
N ASP A 38 -20.45 8.42 -27.16
CA ASP A 38 -21.32 9.41 -26.56
C ASP A 38 -22.41 8.72 -25.73
N ALA A 39 -22.24 8.77 -24.42
CA ALA A 39 -23.34 8.59 -23.48
C ALA A 39 -23.55 9.95 -22.79
N THR A 40 -24.34 10.80 -23.46
CA THR A 40 -25.07 11.87 -22.78
C THR A 40 -25.99 11.21 -21.76
N ALA A 41 -25.55 11.14 -20.51
CA ALA A 41 -26.41 10.86 -19.36
C ALA A 41 -26.63 12.18 -18.62
N ALA A 42 -27.87 12.66 -18.68
CA ALA A 42 -28.38 13.75 -17.87
C ALA A 42 -28.09 13.51 -16.37
N PRO A 43 -27.94 14.57 -15.56
CA PRO A 43 -27.50 14.46 -14.17
C PRO A 43 -28.53 13.67 -13.36
N ALA A 44 -28.16 12.43 -13.01
CA ALA A 44 -28.87 11.65 -12.01
C ALA A 44 -28.54 12.26 -10.64
N THR A 45 -29.60 12.70 -9.99
CA THR A 45 -29.70 13.31 -8.67
C THR A 45 -28.77 12.65 -7.65
N GLN A 46 -27.88 13.44 -7.04
CA GLN A 46 -27.10 13.02 -5.88
C GLN A 46 -28.06 12.57 -4.76
N PRO A 47 -27.90 11.38 -4.17
CA PRO A 47 -28.58 11.08 -2.93
C PRO A 47 -28.06 12.03 -1.86
N THR A 48 -28.96 12.93 -1.44
CA THR A 48 -28.92 13.72 -0.22
C THR A 48 -28.26 12.92 0.91
N THR A 49 -27.27 13.54 1.55
CA THR A 49 -26.66 13.13 2.82
C THR A 49 -27.75 12.66 3.78
N ALA A 50 -27.87 11.34 3.94
CA ALA A 50 -28.64 10.77 5.03
C ALA A 50 -27.87 11.06 6.32
N ALA A 51 -28.56 11.71 7.27
CA ALA A 51 -28.09 11.86 8.64
C ALA A 51 -27.63 10.50 9.20
N PRO A 52 -26.62 10.45 10.10
CA PRO A 52 -26.16 9.18 10.66
C PRO A 52 -27.33 8.47 11.32
N ALA A 53 -27.73 7.32 10.78
CA ALA A 53 -28.62 6.41 11.47
C ALA A 53 -27.88 5.93 12.73
N ALA A 54 -28.55 6.03 13.88
CA ALA A 54 -28.05 5.48 15.12
C ALA A 54 -27.67 3.99 14.95
N PRO A 55 -26.55 3.51 15.54
CA PRO A 55 -26.16 2.12 15.42
C PRO A 55 -27.28 1.20 15.88
N ALA A 56 -27.57 0.17 15.08
CA ALA A 56 -28.42 -0.93 15.52
C ALA A 56 -27.72 -1.64 16.69
N GLU A 57 -28.41 -1.77 17.82
CA GLU A 57 -27.93 -2.54 18.97
C GLU A 57 -27.67 -3.99 18.53
N GLY A 58 -26.40 -4.40 18.53
CA GLY A 58 -25.97 -5.78 18.27
C GLY A 58 -25.07 -5.99 17.05
N ALA A 59 -24.75 -4.96 16.28
CA ALA A 59 -23.66 -5.02 15.31
C ALA A 59 -22.42 -4.32 15.91
N ASP A 60 -21.30 -5.05 16.02
CA ASP A 60 -20.04 -4.49 16.47
C ASP A 60 -19.70 -3.25 15.63
N ARG A 61 -19.26 -2.17 16.29
CA ARG A 61 -18.91 -0.90 15.63
C ARG A 61 -17.71 -1.08 14.69
N PHE A 62 -16.85 -2.04 14.99
CA PHE A 62 -15.66 -2.35 14.21
C PHE A 62 -15.64 -3.79 13.70
N SER A 63 -14.99 -4.00 12.56
CA SER A 63 -14.62 -5.32 12.08
C SER A 63 -13.20 -5.68 12.52
N GLU A 64 -12.93 -6.97 12.72
CA GLU A 64 -11.61 -7.46 13.10
C GLU A 64 -11.11 -8.62 12.22
N SER A 65 -9.81 -8.91 12.32
CA SER A 65 -9.19 -10.02 11.59
C SER A 65 -9.78 -11.37 12.02
N PRO A 66 -9.96 -12.34 11.11
CA PRO A 66 -10.47 -13.68 11.45
C PRO A 66 -9.70 -14.37 12.58
N MET A 67 -8.36 -14.21 12.59
CA MET A 67 -7.49 -14.77 13.64
C MET A 67 -7.78 -14.17 15.02
N LEU A 68 -8.26 -12.93 15.10
CA LEU A 68 -8.63 -12.30 16.37
C LEU A 68 -10.06 -12.67 16.78
N ALA A 69 -10.98 -12.77 15.82
CA ALA A 69 -12.35 -13.23 16.08
C ALA A 69 -12.37 -14.64 16.71
N GLU A 70 -11.50 -15.55 16.26
CA GLU A 70 -11.33 -16.88 16.88
C GLU A 70 -10.92 -16.79 18.35
N ARG A 71 -10.07 -15.82 18.71
CA ARG A 71 -9.62 -15.60 20.09
C ARG A 71 -10.67 -14.91 20.96
N VAL A 72 -11.53 -14.10 20.37
CA VAL A 72 -12.69 -13.54 21.06
C VAL A 72 -13.70 -14.65 21.35
N ALA A 73 -13.97 -15.52 20.37
CA ALA A 73 -14.86 -16.66 20.53
C ALA A 73 -14.35 -17.69 21.57
N SER A 74 -13.03 -17.86 21.71
CA SER A 74 -12.44 -18.69 22.77
C SER A 74 -12.44 -18.05 24.15
N GLY A 75 -12.74 -16.74 24.25
CA GLY A 75 -12.68 -15.97 25.49
C GLY A 75 -11.27 -15.52 25.89
N ASP A 76 -10.26 -15.73 25.05
CA ASP A 76 -8.87 -15.32 25.30
C ASP A 76 -8.63 -13.82 25.04
N LEU A 77 -9.60 -13.14 24.44
CA LEU A 77 -9.49 -11.75 24.03
C LEU A 77 -10.84 -11.03 24.18
N PRO A 78 -10.88 -9.79 24.71
CA PRO A 78 -12.11 -9.01 24.71
C PRO A 78 -12.57 -8.65 23.28
N PRO A 79 -13.87 -8.38 23.08
CA PRO A 79 -14.41 -7.89 21.80
C PRO A 79 -13.68 -6.65 21.28
N VAL A 80 -13.71 -6.43 19.96
CA VAL A 80 -13.03 -5.29 19.33
C VAL A 80 -13.49 -3.93 19.87
N ASP A 81 -14.78 -3.78 20.12
CA ASP A 81 -15.36 -2.52 20.60
C ASP A 81 -14.86 -2.10 21.99
N GLU A 82 -14.44 -3.06 22.82
CA GLU A 82 -13.86 -2.79 24.14
C GLU A 82 -12.36 -2.48 24.07
N ARG A 83 -11.67 -2.88 23.00
CA ARG A 83 -10.22 -2.71 22.83
C ARG A 83 -9.87 -1.41 22.13
N VAL A 84 -10.74 -0.94 21.24
CA VAL A 84 -10.52 0.28 20.46
C VAL A 84 -10.95 1.49 21.29
N PRO A 85 -10.13 2.55 21.42
CA PRO A 85 -10.53 3.77 22.11
C PRO A 85 -11.80 4.39 21.51
N GLU A 86 -12.47 5.23 22.29
CA GLU A 86 -13.66 5.97 21.83
C GLU A 86 -13.38 6.76 20.54
N ASN A 87 -12.22 7.44 20.51
CA ASN A 87 -11.68 8.21 19.39
C ASN A 87 -10.45 7.49 18.79
N PRO A 88 -10.62 6.55 17.84
CA PRO A 88 -9.50 5.88 17.20
C PRO A 88 -8.82 6.77 16.16
N CYS A 89 -7.51 6.55 15.95
CA CYS A 89 -6.83 7.08 14.76
C CYS A 89 -7.38 6.37 13.52
N VAL A 90 -8.04 7.13 12.63
CA VAL A 90 -8.52 6.62 11.34
C VAL A 90 -7.39 6.70 10.33
N ALA A 91 -7.05 5.58 9.70
CA ALA A 91 -6.03 5.53 8.66
C ALA A 91 -6.68 5.62 7.29
N ASP A 92 -6.26 6.60 6.48
CA ASP A 92 -6.67 6.70 5.09
C ASP A 92 -5.98 5.62 4.25
N SER A 93 -6.77 4.98 3.40
CA SER A 93 -6.25 4.01 2.44
C SER A 93 -5.76 4.70 1.18
N LEU A 94 -4.56 4.35 0.73
CA LEU A 94 -4.01 4.81 -0.55
C LEU A 94 -4.77 4.22 -1.75
N ASP A 95 -5.11 2.92 -1.69
CA ASP A 95 -5.73 2.16 -2.79
C ASP A 95 -7.15 1.65 -2.44
N GLY A 96 -7.86 2.35 -1.56
CA GLY A 96 -9.19 1.95 -1.08
C GLY A 96 -9.19 0.91 0.05
N ILE A 97 -10.37 0.41 0.43
CA ILE A 97 -10.54 -0.44 1.62
C ILE A 97 -9.78 -1.77 1.44
N GLY A 98 -8.88 -2.07 2.39
CA GLY A 98 -8.08 -3.28 2.39
C GLY A 98 -8.82 -4.52 2.90
N ASN A 99 -8.20 -5.69 2.72
CA ASN A 99 -8.69 -6.97 3.24
C ASN A 99 -7.83 -7.45 4.42
N PHE A 100 -8.44 -8.16 5.38
CA PHE A 100 -7.69 -8.78 6.46
C PHE A 100 -6.85 -9.98 5.98
N GLY A 101 -5.65 -10.12 6.56
CA GLY A 101 -4.82 -11.31 6.43
C GLY A 101 -3.56 -11.14 5.57
N GLY A 102 -2.93 -12.28 5.27
CA GLY A 102 -1.67 -12.36 4.53
C GLY A 102 -0.43 -12.30 5.42
N THR A 103 0.74 -12.45 4.78
CA THR A 103 2.06 -12.33 5.42
C THR A 103 2.94 -11.43 4.59
N MET A 104 3.33 -10.28 5.14
CA MET A 104 4.29 -9.39 4.50
C MET A 104 5.71 -9.93 4.68
N ARG A 105 6.34 -10.34 3.58
CA ARG A 105 7.74 -10.78 3.56
C ARG A 105 8.63 -9.59 3.21
N LYS A 106 9.57 -9.25 4.10
CA LYS A 106 10.54 -8.16 3.92
C LYS A 106 11.95 -8.72 4.03
N SER A 107 12.88 -8.18 3.25
CA SER A 107 14.30 -8.42 3.46
C SER A 107 14.77 -7.69 4.72
N PHE A 108 15.66 -8.30 5.47
CA PHE A 108 16.31 -7.72 6.63
C PHE A 108 17.78 -8.12 6.57
N SER A 109 18.68 -7.12 6.47
CA SER A 109 20.11 -7.37 6.26
C SER A 109 20.92 -7.53 7.57
N GLY A 110 20.22 -7.68 8.70
CA GLY A 110 20.81 -7.85 10.03
C GLY A 110 20.72 -6.58 10.87
N GLN A 111 21.44 -6.54 11.98
CA GLN A 111 21.29 -5.52 13.02
C GLN A 111 21.55 -4.08 12.54
N ALA A 112 22.40 -3.91 11.53
CA ALA A 112 22.66 -2.61 10.89
C ALA A 112 21.43 -2.02 10.19
N ASP A 113 20.44 -2.86 9.88
CA ASP A 113 19.20 -2.52 9.17
C ASP A 113 18.02 -2.27 10.14
N GLY A 114 18.32 -1.79 11.36
CA GLY A 114 17.30 -1.51 12.38
C GLY A 114 16.22 -0.53 11.92
N GLY A 115 16.56 0.39 11.00
CA GLY A 115 15.61 1.33 10.41
C GLY A 115 14.45 0.64 9.67
N THR A 116 14.70 -0.50 9.02
CA THR A 116 13.66 -1.27 8.33
C THR A 116 12.59 -1.78 9.31
N VAL A 117 12.98 -2.16 10.53
CA VAL A 117 12.04 -2.58 11.59
C VAL A 117 11.32 -1.37 12.17
N ALA A 118 12.06 -0.27 12.41
CA ALA A 118 11.51 0.95 12.98
C ALA A 118 10.38 1.54 12.10
N HIS A 119 10.55 1.59 10.78
CA HIS A 119 9.51 2.11 9.87
C HIS A 119 8.18 1.36 9.95
N LEU A 120 8.19 0.07 10.31
CA LEU A 120 6.96 -0.74 10.40
C LEU A 120 6.24 -0.58 11.73
N ASN A 121 6.97 -0.38 12.82
CA ASN A 121 6.43 -0.47 14.18
C ASN A 121 6.40 0.86 14.93
N GLN A 122 7.29 1.80 14.59
CA GLN A 122 7.41 3.06 15.32
C GLN A 122 6.21 3.96 14.99
N ARG A 123 5.51 4.39 16.04
CA ARG A 123 4.41 5.37 15.96
C ARG A 123 4.80 6.61 16.75
N GLY A 124 4.63 7.77 16.14
CA GLY A 124 4.81 9.07 16.80
C GLY A 124 3.47 9.70 17.21
N LEU A 125 3.54 10.88 17.81
CA LEU A 125 2.36 11.73 18.02
C LEU A 125 1.79 12.20 16.68
N LEU A 126 2.69 12.56 15.77
CA LEU A 126 2.41 13.01 14.40
C LEU A 126 3.16 12.10 13.40
N LYS A 127 2.73 12.12 12.14
CA LYS A 127 3.41 11.46 11.02
C LYS A 127 3.41 12.36 9.78
N ILE A 128 4.28 12.06 8.82
CA ILE A 128 4.28 12.68 7.49
C ILE A 128 3.61 11.71 6.51
N ASN A 129 2.67 12.18 5.70
CA ASN A 129 2.01 11.38 4.67
C ASN A 129 2.71 11.47 3.29
N GLU A 130 2.17 10.77 2.29
CA GLU A 130 2.74 10.72 0.94
C GLU A 130 2.71 12.09 0.23
N GLU A 131 1.80 12.98 0.64
CA GLU A 131 1.72 14.37 0.18
C GLU A 131 2.70 15.31 0.91
N MET A 132 3.58 14.78 1.75
CA MET A 132 4.55 15.54 2.57
C MET A 132 3.89 16.49 3.59
N ALA A 133 2.64 16.21 3.98
CA ALA A 133 1.92 16.94 5.01
C ALA A 133 2.10 16.27 6.39
N VAL A 134 2.18 17.10 7.43
CA VAL A 134 2.18 16.63 8.83
C VAL A 134 0.73 16.36 9.24
N ILE A 135 0.44 15.11 9.60
CA ILE A 135 -0.88 14.67 10.03
C ILE A 135 -0.82 14.00 11.41
N ASN A 136 -1.98 13.92 12.04
CA ASN A 136 -2.15 13.30 13.35
C ASN A 136 -1.92 11.79 13.29
N MET A 137 -1.41 11.25 14.40
CA MET A 137 -1.25 9.82 14.60
C MET A 137 -1.75 9.43 15.99
N ALA A 138 -0.89 9.43 17.00
CA ALA A 138 -1.31 9.16 18.38
C ALA A 138 -1.90 10.40 19.08
N ALA A 139 -1.52 11.61 18.64
CA ALA A 139 -2.15 12.83 19.11
C ALA A 139 -3.47 13.08 18.35
N GLU A 140 -4.52 13.48 19.07
CA GLU A 140 -5.80 13.85 18.46
C GLU A 140 -5.72 15.20 17.72
N SER A 141 -4.91 16.12 18.24
CA SER A 141 -4.66 17.44 17.65
C SER A 141 -3.31 18.00 18.12
N TRP A 142 -2.86 19.06 17.45
CA TRP A 142 -1.70 19.84 17.86
C TRP A 142 -1.89 21.31 17.47
N GLU A 143 -1.22 22.18 18.20
CA GLU A 143 -1.13 23.60 17.91
C GLU A 143 0.33 24.05 18.05
N LEU A 144 0.73 25.02 17.23
CA LEU A 144 2.04 25.65 17.33
C LEU A 144 1.88 27.02 17.98
N SER A 145 2.68 27.27 19.01
CA SER A 145 2.77 28.57 19.65
C SER A 145 3.18 29.66 18.64
N PRO A 146 2.72 30.92 18.80
CA PRO A 146 3.09 32.01 17.89
C PRO A 146 4.61 32.26 17.78
N ASP A 147 5.36 31.91 18.81
CA ASP A 147 6.82 32.02 18.88
C ASP A 147 7.56 30.75 18.41
N GLY A 148 6.83 29.70 18.02
CA GLY A 148 7.37 28.47 17.43
C GLY A 148 8.18 27.62 18.42
N ARG A 149 7.87 27.73 19.71
CA ARG A 149 8.51 27.00 20.81
C ARG A 149 7.59 25.96 21.43
#